data_AF-A0A7X9BFV9-F1
#
_entry.id   AF-A0A7X9BFV9-F1
#
_cell.length_a   1.000
_cell.length_b   1.000
_cell.length_c   1.000
_cell.angle_alpha   90.00
_cell.angle_beta   90.00
_cell.angle_gamma   90.00
#
_symmetry.space_group_name_H-M   'P 1'
#
loop_
_entity.id
_entity.type
_entity.pdbx_description
1 polymer ?
#
loop_
_entity_poly.entity_id
_entity_poly.type
_entity_poly.pdbx_seq_one_letter_code
_entity_poly.pdbx_strand_id
1 'polypeptide(L)'
;MSGCSSKQSTMPTNSTAKEQVQLASTIGPIDAGIVPALEKAFEEKTGIRVRHVGAGTGAALELARSGTFDVVLAHARALEEQFVAEGYGTERIDLMYNDFVIVGPESDPAQIKGLKAAEALKKI
;
A
#
# COMPACT_ATOMS: atom_id res chain seq x y z
N MET A 1 -19.41 57.97 -21.19
CA MET A 1 -18.29 57.00 -21.24
C MET A 1 -18.48 56.09 -20.02
N SER A 2 -19.09 54.91 -20.18
CA SER A 2 -18.41 53.60 -20.28
C SER A 2 -17.54 53.34 -19.05
N GLY A 3 -17.69 52.29 -18.23
CA GLY A 3 -18.44 51.05 -18.28
C GLY A 3 -17.85 50.07 -17.24
N CYS A 4 -18.49 48.91 -17.05
CA CYS A 4 -18.05 47.70 -16.32
C CYS A 4 -18.13 47.79 -14.78
N SER A 5 -19.11 47.21 -14.07
CA SER A 5 -19.59 45.81 -14.03
C SER A 5 -18.53 44.79 -13.63
N SER A 6 -18.54 44.38 -12.36
CA SER A 6 -18.68 42.98 -11.97
C SER A 6 -18.81 42.86 -10.44
N LYS A 7 -19.98 42.42 -10.00
CA LYS A 7 -20.21 41.91 -8.65
C LYS A 7 -19.28 40.71 -8.44
N GLN A 8 -18.36 40.78 -7.50
CA GLN A 8 -17.69 39.59 -6.98
C GLN A 8 -18.70 38.82 -6.12
N SER A 9 -19.37 37.86 -6.75
CA SER A 9 -20.06 36.80 -6.05
C SER A 9 -19.02 36.00 -5.27
N THR A 10 -19.02 36.12 -3.94
CA THR A 10 -18.36 35.18 -3.05
C THR A 10 -18.98 33.80 -3.29
N MET A 11 -18.31 32.97 -4.08
CA MET A 11 -18.68 31.57 -4.19
C MET A 11 -18.42 30.92 -2.82
N PRO A 12 -19.39 30.22 -2.22
CA PRO A 12 -19.09 29.31 -1.13
C PRO A 12 -18.24 28.19 -1.72
N THR A 13 -16.96 28.11 -1.35
CA THR A 13 -16.11 26.96 -1.67
C THR A 13 -16.56 25.79 -0.81
N ASN A 14 -17.75 25.26 -1.08
CA ASN A 14 -18.10 23.90 -0.73
C ASN A 14 -17.27 23.01 -1.66
N SER A 15 -15.98 22.88 -1.32
CA SER A 15 -15.17 21.79 -1.81
C SER A 15 -15.73 20.52 -1.15
N THR A 16 -16.75 19.94 -1.78
CA THR A 16 -16.84 18.48 -1.83
C THR A 16 -15.65 18.00 -2.65
N ALA A 17 -14.44 18.22 -2.14
CA ALA A 17 -13.29 17.45 -2.52
C ALA A 17 -13.74 16.02 -2.22
N LYS A 18 -13.94 15.21 -3.27
CA LYS A 18 -13.89 13.78 -3.06
C LYS A 18 -12.52 13.55 -2.45
N GLU A 19 -12.48 13.34 -1.14
CA GLU A 19 -11.27 12.98 -0.43
C GLU A 19 -10.72 11.79 -1.22
N GLN A 20 -9.50 11.96 -1.72
CA GLN A 20 -8.84 10.94 -2.51
C GLN A 20 -7.58 10.59 -1.75
N VAL A 21 -7.47 9.32 -1.36
CA VAL A 21 -6.32 8.81 -0.62
C VAL A 21 -5.29 8.32 -1.63
N GLN A 22 -4.06 8.83 -1.53
CA GLN A 22 -2.91 8.35 -2.29
C GLN A 22 -2.20 7.26 -1.49
N LEU A 23 -2.08 6.08 -2.08
CA LEU A 23 -1.40 4.92 -1.50
C LEU A 23 -0.10 4.64 -2.26
N ALA A 24 1.05 4.72 -1.61
CA ALA A 24 2.30 4.18 -2.15
C ALA A 24 2.40 2.71 -1.74
N SER A 25 2.51 1.77 -2.68
CA SER A 25 2.61 0.35 -2.36
C SER A 25 3.77 -0.32 -3.09
N THR A 26 4.29 -1.38 -2.49
CA THR A 26 5.13 -2.33 -3.23
C THR A 26 4.34 -3.05 -4.33
N ILE A 27 5.04 -3.49 -5.39
CA ILE A 27 4.42 -4.14 -6.55
C ILE A 27 3.79 -5.50 -6.18
N GLY A 28 4.40 -6.26 -5.26
CA GLY A 28 3.91 -7.60 -4.88
C GLY A 28 2.44 -7.66 -4.44
N PRO A 29 2.00 -6.84 -3.46
CA PRO A 29 0.60 -6.75 -3.05
C PRO A 29 -0.36 -6.26 -4.16
N ILE A 30 0.14 -5.46 -5.12
CA ILE A 30 -0.66 -5.00 -6.26
C ILE A 30 -0.88 -6.18 -7.22
N ASP A 31 0.18 -6.90 -7.56
CA ASP A 31 0.13 -8.06 -8.47
C ASP A 31 -0.65 -9.23 -7.87
N ALA A 32 -0.61 -9.40 -6.54
CA ALA A 32 -1.45 -10.37 -5.82
C ALA A 32 -2.95 -9.99 -5.85
N GLY A 33 -3.30 -8.77 -6.28
CA GLY A 33 -4.67 -8.28 -6.37
C GLY A 33 -5.29 -7.85 -5.05
N ILE A 34 -4.55 -7.90 -3.94
CA ILE A 34 -5.08 -7.51 -2.62
C ILE A 34 -5.28 -6.00 -2.53
N VAL A 35 -4.37 -5.19 -3.10
CA VAL A 35 -4.50 -3.72 -3.07
C VAL A 35 -5.75 -3.25 -3.82
N PRO A 36 -5.98 -3.61 -5.10
CA PRO A 36 -7.21 -3.23 -5.81
C PRO A 36 -8.50 -3.71 -5.14
N ALA A 37 -8.48 -4.90 -4.52
CA ALA A 37 -9.64 -5.43 -3.80
C ALA A 37 -9.99 -4.58 -2.56
N LEU A 38 -8.97 -4.17 -1.79
CA LEU A 38 -9.14 -3.28 -0.64
C LEU A 38 -9.61 -1.89 -1.06
N GLU A 39 -9.06 -1.33 -2.14
CA GLU A 39 -9.47 -0.03 -2.68
C GLU A 39 -10.96 -0.02 -3.02
N LYS A 40 -11.42 -1.05 -3.75
CA LYS A 40 -12.84 -1.18 -4.11
C LYS A 40 -13.73 -1.32 -2.88
N ALA A 41 -13.37 -2.19 -1.94
CA ALA A 41 -14.15 -2.40 -0.73
C ALA A 41 -14.19 -1.15 0.16
N PHE A 42 -13.14 -0.33 0.14
CA PHE A 42 -13.09 0.93 0.85
C PHE A 42 -13.96 1.99 0.16
N GLU A 43 -13.84 2.17 -1.16
CA GLU A 43 -14.66 3.12 -1.93
C GLU A 43 -16.16 2.80 -1.81
N GLU A 44 -16.55 1.53 -1.80
CA GLU A 44 -17.95 1.11 -1.60
C GLU A 44 -18.49 1.46 -0.20
N LYS A 45 -17.64 1.45 0.83
CA LYS A 45 -18.05 1.72 2.21
C LYS A 45 -18.04 3.19 2.58
N THR A 46 -17.03 3.93 2.11
CA THR A 46 -16.79 5.32 2.54
C THR A 46 -17.14 6.33 1.45
N GLY A 47 -17.20 5.91 0.18
CA GLY A 47 -17.34 6.80 -0.98
C GLY A 47 -16.05 7.55 -1.34
N ILE A 48 -14.94 7.28 -0.64
CA ILE A 48 -13.62 7.90 -0.84
C ILE A 48 -12.83 7.09 -1.84
N ARG A 49 -12.23 7.75 -2.83
CA ARG A 49 -11.42 7.08 -3.85
C ARG A 49 -10.01 6.86 -3.35
N VAL A 50 -9.49 5.64 -3.52
CA VAL A 50 -8.09 5.33 -3.26
C VAL A 50 -7.36 5.19 -4.60
N ARG A 51 -6.16 5.78 -4.72
CA ARG A 51 -5.28 5.53 -5.84
C ARG A 51 -3.94 5.02 -5.35
N HIS A 52 -3.59 3.81 -5.76
CA HIS A 52 -2.26 3.27 -5.54
C HIS A 52 -1.25 3.67 -6.63
N VAL A 53 0.01 3.77 -6.23
CA VAL A 53 1.18 3.77 -7.11
C VAL A 53 2.09 2.63 -6.69
N GLY A 54 2.40 1.75 -7.64
CA GLY A 54 3.32 0.63 -7.44
C GLY A 54 4.77 1.03 -7.67
N ALA A 55 5.64 0.76 -6.70
CA ALA A 55 7.08 0.93 -6.84
C ALA A 55 7.85 -0.16 -6.07
N GLY A 56 9.16 -0.27 -6.28
CA GLY A 56 10.00 -1.07 -5.39
C GLY A 56 10.01 -0.49 -3.98
N THR A 57 10.28 -1.29 -2.94
CA THR A 57 10.19 -0.86 -1.53
C THR A 57 10.92 0.45 -1.25
N GLY A 58 12.18 0.60 -1.69
CA GLY A 58 12.94 1.83 -1.49
C GLY A 58 12.28 3.03 -2.18
N ALA A 59 11.88 2.87 -3.44
CA ALA A 59 11.21 3.92 -4.20
C ALA A 59 9.84 4.30 -3.61
N ALA A 60 9.06 3.36 -3.09
CA ALA A 60 7.79 3.63 -2.44
C ALA A 60 7.96 4.49 -1.16
N LEU A 61 9.00 4.20 -0.36
CA LEU A 61 9.34 5.00 0.82
C LEU A 61 9.87 6.38 0.44
N GLU A 62 10.74 6.50 -0.57
CA GLU A 62 11.20 7.82 -1.05
C GLU A 62 10.05 8.66 -1.62
N LEU A 63 9.12 8.04 -2.35
CA LEU A 63 7.91 8.71 -2.83
C LEU A 63 7.07 9.21 -1.65
N ALA A 64 6.94 8.41 -0.59
CA ALA A 64 6.22 8.81 0.61
C ALA A 64 6.90 9.96 1.38
N ARG A 65 8.24 10.00 1.41
CA ARG A 65 8.99 11.11 2.01
C ARG A 65 8.69 12.45 1.36
N SER A 66 8.27 12.47 0.10
CA SER A 66 7.86 13.71 -0.58
C SER A 66 6.60 14.36 0.01
N GLY A 67 5.83 13.64 0.84
CA GLY A 67 4.57 14.12 1.41
C GLY A 67 3.39 14.12 0.43
N THR A 68 3.55 13.52 -0.76
CA THR A 68 2.49 13.40 -1.76
C THR A 68 1.54 12.22 -1.50
N PHE A 69 1.95 11.28 -0.65
CA PHE A 69 1.20 10.05 -0.34
C PHE A 69 0.70 10.06 1.09
N ASP A 70 -0.56 9.64 1.28
CA ASP A 70 -1.21 9.61 2.59
C ASP A 70 -0.90 8.30 3.33
N VAL A 71 -0.77 7.19 2.59
CA VAL A 71 -0.54 5.85 3.14
C VAL A 71 0.58 5.17 2.39
N VAL A 72 1.39 4.37 3.10
CA VAL A 72 2.47 3.58 2.52
C VAL A 72 2.32 2.12 2.91
N LEU A 73 2.40 1.23 1.94
CA LEU A 73 2.40 -0.22 2.11
C LEU A 73 3.73 -0.81 1.63
N ALA A 74 4.62 -1.07 2.58
CA ALA A 74 5.91 -1.70 2.35
C ALA A 74 5.97 -3.10 2.96
N HIS A 75 7.01 -3.85 2.59
CA HIS A 75 7.31 -5.16 3.17
C HIS A 75 8.80 -5.23 3.56
N ALA A 76 9.28 -4.20 4.25
CA ALA A 76 10.66 -4.10 4.71
C ALA A 76 10.71 -3.42 6.07
N ARG A 77 10.56 -4.24 7.11
CA ARG A 77 10.49 -3.79 8.50
C ARG A 77 11.62 -2.83 8.90
N ALA A 78 12.87 -3.14 8.55
CA ALA A 78 14.00 -2.28 8.91
C ALA A 78 13.89 -0.87 8.29
N LEU A 79 13.42 -0.76 7.05
CA LEU A 79 13.24 0.51 6.36
C LEU A 79 12.00 1.26 6.87
N GLU A 80 10.93 0.54 7.21
CA GLU A 80 9.72 1.11 7.81
C GLU A 80 10.02 1.71 9.20
N GLU A 81 10.76 0.98 10.04
CA GLU A 81 11.18 1.46 11.36
C GLU A 81 12.06 2.70 11.24
N GLN A 82 13.01 2.72 10.29
CA GLN A 82 13.81 3.90 10.01
C GLN A 82 12.96 5.08 9.51
N PHE A 83 12.00 4.84 8.61
CA PHE A 83 11.12 5.87 8.08
C PHE A 83 10.27 6.55 9.16
N VAL A 84 9.75 5.77 10.12
CA VAL A 84 9.03 6.30 11.29
C VAL A 84 9.99 7.01 12.25
N ALA A 85 11.18 6.47 12.50
CA ALA A 85 12.18 7.09 13.37
C ALA A 85 12.68 8.45 12.82
N GLU A 86 12.74 8.60 11.51
CA GLU A 86 13.08 9.85 10.83
C GLU A 86 11.92 10.88 10.82
N GLY A 87 10.72 10.49 11.30
CA GLY A 87 9.57 11.36 11.43
C GLY A 87 8.72 11.51 10.17
N TYR A 88 8.93 10.67 9.15
CA TYR A 88 8.14 10.68 7.92
C TYR A 88 6.82 9.89 8.02
N GLY A 89 6.71 9.01 9.02
CA GLY A 89 5.49 8.24 9.32
C GLY A 89 5.05 8.44 10.76
N THR A 90 3.75 8.42 11.00
CA THR A 90 3.17 8.55 12.35
C THR A 90 3.35 7.28 13.17
N GLU A 91 2.97 6.14 12.59
CA GLU A 91 3.05 4.84 13.21
C GLU A 91 3.15 3.74 12.15
N ARG A 92 3.69 2.58 12.56
CA ARG A 92 3.77 1.39 11.73
C ARG A 92 2.67 0.42 12.16
N ILE A 93 1.78 0.07 11.24
CA ILE A 93 0.68 -0.88 11.48
C ILE A 93 0.93 -2.15 10.67
N ASP A 94 0.97 -3.30 11.35
CA ASP A 94 1.04 -4.60 10.70
C ASP A 94 -0.32 -4.97 10.09
N LEU A 95 -0.36 -5.06 8.75
CA LEU A 95 -1.59 -5.35 8.00
C LEU A 95 -1.68 -6.79 7.52
N MET A 96 -0.60 -7.29 6.89
CA MET A 96 -0.58 -8.60 6.24
C MET A 96 0.82 -9.20 6.28
N TYR A 97 0.89 -10.53 6.24
CA TYR A 97 2.12 -11.30 6.08
C TYR A 97 1.94 -12.36 4.99
N ASN A 98 3.04 -12.77 4.38
CA ASN A 98 3.06 -13.87 3.43
C ASN A 98 3.50 -15.15 4.14
N ASP A 99 2.84 -16.25 3.83
CA ASP A 99 3.28 -17.58 4.20
C ASP A 99 4.05 -18.23 3.04
N PHE A 100 5.17 -18.87 3.35
CA PHE A 100 5.94 -19.66 2.40
C PHE A 100 5.66 -21.14 2.62
N VAL A 101 5.25 -21.84 1.57
CA VAL A 101 4.99 -23.27 1.59
C VAL A 101 5.93 -23.99 0.64
N ILE A 102 6.41 -25.17 1.05
CA ILE A 102 7.16 -26.07 0.17
C ILE A 102 6.16 -27.07 -0.41
N VAL A 103 6.05 -27.07 -1.73
CA VAL A 103 5.16 -27.96 -2.48
C VAL A 103 5.99 -28.94 -3.31
N GLY A 104 5.55 -30.19 -3.35
CA GLY A 104 6.19 -31.28 -4.07
C GLY A 104 5.15 -32.27 -4.61
N PRO A 105 5.58 -33.25 -5.43
CA PRO A 105 4.69 -34.28 -5.98
C PRO A 105 4.11 -35.17 -4.87
N GLU A 106 2.93 -35.76 -5.14
CA GLU A 106 2.23 -36.63 -4.17
C GLU A 106 3.08 -37.82 -3.70
N SER A 107 4.00 -38.29 -4.55
CA SER A 107 4.93 -39.38 -4.22
C SER A 107 5.95 -39.03 -3.14
N ASP A 108 6.07 -37.76 -2.74
CA ASP A 108 6.99 -37.23 -1.71
C ASP A 108 8.35 -37.98 -1.67
N PRO A 109 9.14 -37.95 -2.76
CA PRO A 109 10.38 -38.71 -2.84
C PRO A 109 11.40 -38.26 -1.79
N ALA A 110 11.32 -37.00 -1.34
CA ALA A 110 12.19 -36.42 -0.33
C ALA A 110 11.70 -36.66 1.11
N GLN A 111 10.51 -37.22 1.29
CA GLN A 111 9.87 -37.49 2.59
C GLN A 111 9.92 -36.25 3.51
N ILE A 112 9.48 -35.12 2.97
CA ILE A 112 9.53 -33.81 3.63
C ILE A 112 8.19 -33.40 4.25
N LYS A 113 7.12 -34.17 4.00
CA LYS A 113 5.79 -33.89 4.54
C LYS A 113 5.82 -33.87 6.07
N GLY A 114 5.37 -32.75 6.66
CA GLY A 114 5.33 -32.55 8.11
C GLY A 114 6.64 -32.06 8.74
N LEU A 115 7.72 -31.93 7.97
CA LEU A 115 8.96 -31.31 8.45
C LEU A 115 8.86 -29.79 8.45
N LYS A 116 9.64 -29.15 9.32
CA LYS A 116 9.84 -27.70 9.26
C LYS A 116 10.55 -27.33 7.97
N ALA A 117 10.23 -26.17 7.39
CA ALA A 117 10.80 -25.72 6.12
C ALA A 117 12.33 -25.81 6.06
N ALA A 118 13.03 -25.44 7.14
CA ALA A 118 14.49 -25.51 7.22
C ALA A 118 15.05 -26.95 7.19
N GLU A 119 14.30 -27.93 7.69
CA GLU A 119 14.69 -29.35 7.65
C GLU A 119 14.33 -29.97 6.31
N ALA A 120 13.17 -29.62 5.75
CA ALA A 120 12.76 -30.01 4.42
C ALA A 120 13.76 -29.54 3.35
N LEU A 121 14.24 -28.29 3.43
CA LEU A 121 15.20 -27.73 2.48
C LEU A 121 16.57 -28.42 2.47
N LYS A 122 16.92 -29.18 3.52
CA LYS A 122 18.17 -29.97 3.56
C LYS A 122 18.05 -31.32 2.85
N LYS A 123 16.82 -31.77 2.58
CA LYS A 123 16.54 -33.08 1.96
C LYS A 123 16.20 -32.98 0.47
N ILE A 124 15.86 -31.79 0.00
CA ILE A 124 15.64 -31.44 -1.42
C ILE A 124 16.97 -30.99 -2.00
#